data_AF-A0A922MZH0-F1
#
_entry.id   AF-A0A922MZH0-F1
#
_cell.length_a   1.000
_cell.length_b   1.000
_cell.length_c   1.000
_cell.angle_alpha   90.00
_cell.angle_beta   90.00
_cell.angle_gamma   90.00
#
_symmetry.space_group_name_H-M   'P 1'
#
loop_
_entity.id
_entity.type
_entity.pdbx_description
1 polymer ?
#
loop_
_entity_poly.entity_id
_entity_poly.type
_entity_poly.pdbx_seq_one_letter_code
_entity_poly.pdbx_strand_id
1 'polypeptide(L)'
;VGRYEFIKELIVVRDLELVKKITVKDFEHFLDHRPLLGNSDSYFSRNLFSLRGQEWKDMRSTLSPAFTSSKMRLMVPFMVEVGDQMMRSLHKIIKESKSKLTHEDIKSNDLAAGFATVTESAVGKKKVNRVWSDEDLVAQAVLFFIAGFEAVSSGTSFLLHELAMNPDVQERLAQEIKEHDVKNGGKFDFNSIQNMVYMDMVVSGEAEKLFIFFVTGAVVTIK
;
A
#
# COMPACT_ATOMS: atom_id res chain seq x y z
N VAL A 1 23.12 -9.89 -14.01
CA VAL A 1 24.33 -9.03 -13.92
C VAL A 1 24.85 -9.09 -12.50
N GLY A 2 26.09 -9.53 -12.28
CA GLY A 2 26.71 -9.54 -10.95
C GLY A 2 26.98 -8.11 -10.46
N ARG A 3 26.74 -7.85 -9.18
CA ARG A 3 27.03 -6.61 -8.49
C ARG A 3 27.55 -6.89 -7.08
N TYR A 4 28.21 -5.91 -6.51
CA TYR A 4 28.55 -5.91 -5.08
C TYR A 4 27.73 -4.84 -4.37
N GLU A 5 27.22 -5.16 -3.19
CA GLU A 5 26.75 -4.18 -2.23
C GLU A 5 27.65 -4.29 -0.99
N PHE A 6 28.48 -3.27 -0.81
CA PHE A 6 29.61 -3.30 0.11
C PHE A 6 30.50 -4.55 -0.14
N ILE A 7 30.45 -5.51 0.77
CA ILE A 7 31.23 -6.77 0.71
C ILE A 7 30.41 -7.97 0.25
N LYS A 8 29.11 -7.80 0.03
CA LYS A 8 28.21 -8.89 -0.37
C LYS A 8 28.10 -8.92 -1.88
N GLU A 9 28.15 -10.14 -2.43
CA GLU A 9 27.85 -10.42 -3.83
C GLU A 9 26.34 -10.47 -4.04
N LEU A 10 25.88 -9.89 -5.16
CA LEU A 10 24.48 -9.82 -5.54
C LEU A 10 24.30 -10.12 -7.02
N ILE A 11 23.21 -10.80 -7.35
CA ILE A 11 22.82 -11.08 -8.72
C ILE A 11 21.56 -10.27 -9.06
N VAL A 12 21.73 -9.30 -9.95
CA VAL A 12 20.61 -8.56 -10.53
C VAL A 12 20.04 -9.35 -11.70
N VAL A 13 18.80 -9.83 -11.57
CA VAL A 13 18.06 -10.42 -12.69
C VAL A 13 17.38 -9.31 -13.49
N ARG A 14 17.72 -9.20 -14.77
CA ARG A 14 17.15 -8.20 -15.70
C ARG A 14 16.30 -8.80 -16.82
N ASP A 15 16.31 -10.13 -16.94
CA ASP A 15 15.55 -10.85 -17.95
C ASP A 15 14.14 -11.11 -17.40
N LEU A 16 13.13 -10.58 -18.09
CA LEU A 16 11.72 -10.71 -17.69
C LEU A 16 11.25 -12.17 -17.65
N GLU A 17 11.71 -13.02 -18.58
CA GLU A 17 11.33 -14.43 -18.60
C GLU A 17 11.96 -15.18 -17.43
N LEU A 18 13.18 -14.81 -17.06
CA LEU A 18 13.83 -15.34 -15.87
C LEU A 18 13.16 -14.85 -14.58
N VAL A 19 12.79 -13.56 -14.49
CA VAL A 19 12.02 -13.03 -13.35
C VAL A 19 10.72 -13.83 -13.21
N LYS A 20 9.93 -13.98 -14.28
CA LYS A 20 8.68 -14.76 -14.26
C LYS A 20 8.91 -16.21 -13.84
N LYS A 21 9.96 -16.85 -14.35
CA LYS A 21 10.29 -18.22 -13.96
C LYS A 21 10.55 -18.31 -12.45
N ILE A 22 11.36 -17.40 -11.92
CA ILE A 22 11.71 -17.35 -10.48
C ILE A 22 10.51 -17.01 -9.61
N THR A 23 9.71 -16.01 -9.97
CA THR A 23 8.60 -15.52 -9.12
C THR A 23 7.33 -16.34 -9.24
N VAL A 24 7.18 -17.16 -10.28
CA VAL A 24 5.96 -17.96 -10.53
C VAL A 24 6.23 -19.46 -10.47
N LYS A 25 7.17 -19.98 -11.26
CA LYS A 25 7.39 -21.43 -11.38
C LYS A 25 8.27 -21.98 -10.27
N ASP A 26 9.37 -21.28 -10.00
CA ASP A 26 10.40 -21.72 -9.06
C ASP A 26 10.29 -21.02 -7.70
N PHE A 27 9.19 -20.31 -7.43
CA PHE A 27 8.98 -19.48 -6.23
C PHE A 27 9.29 -20.22 -4.92
N GLU A 28 8.97 -21.50 -4.85
CA GLU A 28 9.21 -22.38 -3.70
C GLU A 28 10.70 -22.50 -3.31
N HIS A 29 11.62 -22.23 -4.24
CA HIS A 29 13.07 -22.22 -3.98
C HIS A 29 13.58 -20.86 -3.49
N PHE A 30 12.76 -19.80 -3.57
CA PHE A 30 13.13 -18.40 -3.30
C PHE A 30 12.21 -17.75 -2.25
N LEU A 31 11.75 -18.52 -1.26
CA LEU A 31 10.81 -18.07 -0.23
C LEU A 31 11.40 -17.05 0.75
N ASP A 32 12.71 -17.09 0.97
CA ASP A 32 13.35 -16.32 2.02
C ASP A 32 13.84 -14.96 1.51
N HIS A 33 13.36 -13.91 2.16
CA HIS A 33 13.81 -12.55 1.88
C HIS A 33 15.11 -12.23 2.60
N ARG A 34 15.93 -11.38 1.95
CA ARG A 34 17.02 -10.72 2.65
C ARG A 34 16.42 -9.87 3.78
N PRO A 35 16.92 -10.01 5.02
CA PRO A 35 16.46 -9.16 6.12
C PRO A 35 16.67 -7.69 5.79
N LEU A 36 15.59 -6.91 5.84
CA LEU A 36 15.64 -5.45 5.69
C LEU A 36 16.42 -4.82 6.85
N LEU A 37 16.25 -5.38 8.04
CA LEU A 37 16.93 -5.01 9.28
C LEU A 37 17.78 -6.22 9.73
N GLY A 38 18.94 -5.97 10.33
CA GLY A 38 19.87 -7.03 10.74
C GLY A 38 19.22 -8.08 11.66
N ASN A 39 19.84 -9.25 11.79
CA ASN A 39 19.34 -10.40 12.56
C ASN A 39 19.34 -10.20 14.09
N SER A 40 19.14 -8.98 14.59
CA SER A 40 18.92 -8.78 16.03
C SER A 40 17.52 -9.25 16.39
N ASP A 41 17.40 -9.97 17.52
CA ASP A 41 16.17 -10.47 18.15
C ASP A 41 15.23 -9.33 18.60
N SER A 42 14.81 -8.50 17.65
CA SER A 42 13.89 -7.40 17.86
C SER A 42 12.48 -7.93 17.74
N TYR A 43 11.53 -7.30 18.45
CA TYR A 43 10.09 -7.52 18.31
C TYR A 43 9.62 -7.51 16.84
N PHE A 44 10.33 -6.80 15.96
CA PHE A 44 10.04 -6.75 14.52
C PHE A 44 10.47 -8.00 13.73
N SER A 45 11.25 -8.92 14.29
CA SER A 45 11.66 -10.15 13.60
C SER A 45 10.49 -11.13 13.35
N ARG A 46 9.39 -10.98 14.09
CA ARG A 46 8.19 -11.83 14.02
C ARG A 46 7.16 -11.36 13.00
N ASN A 47 7.45 -10.27 12.27
CA ASN A 47 6.57 -9.72 11.25
C ASN A 47 6.60 -10.55 9.95
N LEU A 48 5.54 -10.47 9.13
CA LEU A 48 5.40 -11.28 7.91
C LEU A 48 6.55 -11.13 6.90
N PHE A 49 7.23 -9.98 6.78
CA PHE A 49 8.38 -9.82 5.88
C PHE A 49 9.66 -10.48 6.40
N SER A 50 9.77 -10.67 7.71
CA SER A 50 10.95 -11.24 8.37
C SER A 50 10.87 -12.76 8.55
N LEU A 51 9.65 -13.31 8.63
CA LEU A 51 9.41 -14.75 8.73
C LEU A 51 9.91 -15.48 7.47
N ARG A 52 10.29 -16.74 7.64
CA ARG A 52 10.91 -17.58 6.60
C ARG A 52 10.22 -18.93 6.46
N GLY A 53 10.45 -19.58 5.31
CA GLY A 53 9.98 -20.93 5.03
C GLY A 53 8.51 -21.18 5.42
N GLN A 54 8.26 -22.22 6.22
CA GLN A 54 6.91 -22.63 6.59
C GLN A 54 6.19 -21.63 7.50
N GLU A 55 6.91 -20.95 8.40
CA GLU A 55 6.29 -19.96 9.30
C GLU A 55 5.72 -18.77 8.53
N TRP A 56 6.44 -18.34 7.49
CA TRP A 56 5.95 -17.33 6.55
C TRP A 56 4.70 -17.81 5.81
N LYS A 57 4.71 -19.06 5.29
CA LYS A 57 3.54 -19.64 4.60
C LYS A 57 2.32 -19.69 5.51
N ASP A 58 2.49 -20.16 6.74
CA ASP A 58 1.41 -20.28 7.71
C ASP A 58 0.86 -18.90 8.08
N MET A 59 1.74 -17.94 8.36
CA MET A 59 1.38 -16.55 8.65
C MET A 59 0.63 -15.91 7.48
N ARG A 60 1.16 -16.04 6.25
CA ARG A 60 0.56 -15.52 5.02
C ARG A 60 -0.82 -16.12 4.78
N SER A 61 -0.97 -17.43 4.97
CA SER A 61 -2.25 -18.14 4.81
C SER A 61 -3.31 -17.66 5.81
N THR A 62 -2.89 -17.21 6.99
CA THR A 62 -3.77 -16.70 8.04
C THR A 62 -4.20 -15.25 7.77
N LEU A 63 -3.29 -14.42 7.28
CA LEU A 63 -3.54 -12.99 7.05
C LEU A 63 -4.23 -12.69 5.72
N SER A 64 -3.95 -13.47 4.66
CA SER A 64 -4.50 -13.21 3.31
C SER A 64 -6.04 -13.14 3.25
N PRO A 65 -6.81 -13.97 4.01
CA PRO A 65 -8.27 -13.86 4.04
C PRO A 65 -8.83 -12.51 4.51
N ALA A 66 -8.05 -11.70 5.24
CA ALA A 66 -8.46 -10.36 5.65
C ALA A 66 -8.62 -9.39 4.45
N PHE A 67 -7.97 -9.69 3.32
CA PHE A 67 -7.96 -8.85 2.11
C PHE A 67 -8.92 -9.33 1.01
N THR A 68 -9.92 -10.14 1.38
CA THR A 68 -10.96 -10.57 0.42
C THR A 68 -11.85 -9.41 0.00
N SER A 69 -12.41 -9.44 -1.22
CA SER A 69 -13.31 -8.38 -1.73
C SER A 69 -14.47 -8.07 -0.79
N SER A 70 -15.00 -9.08 -0.10
CA SER A 70 -16.06 -8.90 0.90
C SER A 70 -15.61 -8.09 2.11
N LYS A 71 -14.36 -8.29 2.57
CA LYS A 71 -13.77 -7.50 3.67
C LYS A 71 -13.37 -6.10 3.18
N MET A 72 -12.84 -5.97 1.96
CA MET A 72 -12.54 -4.68 1.35
C MET A 72 -13.79 -3.81 1.18
N ARG A 73 -14.92 -4.39 0.82
CA ARG A 73 -16.20 -3.66 0.75
C ARG A 73 -16.58 -3.04 2.10
N LEU A 74 -16.29 -3.69 3.22
CA LEU A 74 -16.53 -3.16 4.56
C LEU A 74 -15.58 -1.99 4.91
N MET A 75 -14.46 -1.85 4.19
CA MET A 75 -13.50 -0.76 4.42
C MET A 75 -13.85 0.52 3.67
N VAL A 76 -14.65 0.45 2.59
CA VAL A 76 -14.98 1.61 1.74
C VAL A 76 -15.55 2.81 2.51
N PRO A 77 -16.48 2.66 3.46
CA PRO A 77 -17.00 3.81 4.20
C PRO A 77 -15.91 4.57 4.96
N PHE A 78 -14.94 3.86 5.53
CA PHE A 78 -13.81 4.49 6.22
C PHE A 78 -12.86 5.19 5.25
N MET A 79 -12.63 4.62 4.06
CA MET A 79 -11.84 5.28 3.01
C MET A 79 -12.47 6.60 2.58
N VAL A 80 -13.80 6.62 2.41
CA VAL A 80 -14.55 7.85 2.10
C VAL A 80 -14.42 8.87 3.22
N GLU A 81 -14.58 8.45 4.48
CA GLU A 81 -14.44 9.33 5.63
C GLU A 81 -13.06 9.99 5.71
N VAL A 82 -11.99 9.21 5.51
CA VAL A 82 -10.61 9.72 5.47
C VAL A 82 -10.39 10.64 4.27
N GLY A 83 -10.95 10.30 3.10
CA GLY A 83 -10.93 11.17 1.92
C GLY A 83 -11.59 12.53 2.18
N ASP A 84 -12.74 12.54 2.86
CA ASP A 84 -13.43 13.77 3.26
C ASP A 84 -12.61 14.61 4.25
N GLN A 85 -11.93 13.96 5.20
CA GLN A 85 -11.01 14.62 6.14
C GLN A 85 -9.83 15.27 5.41
N MET A 86 -9.26 14.57 4.42
CA MET A 86 -8.19 15.09 3.57
C MET A 86 -8.67 16.32 2.78
N MET A 87 -9.83 16.24 2.13
CA MET A 87 -10.41 17.36 1.38
C MET A 87 -10.68 18.58 2.25
N ARG A 88 -11.22 18.39 3.46
CA ARG A 88 -11.39 19.49 4.43
C ARG A 88 -10.06 20.15 4.79
N SER A 89 -9.03 19.36 5.04
CA SER A 89 -7.69 19.85 5.36
C SER A 89 -7.08 20.62 4.19
N LEU A 90 -7.19 20.11 2.96
CA LEU A 90 -6.73 20.79 1.76
C LEU A 90 -7.47 22.11 1.53
N HIS A 91 -8.80 22.15 1.65
CA HIS A 91 -9.57 23.39 1.55
C HIS A 91 -9.15 24.43 2.60
N LYS A 92 -8.87 24.00 3.82
CA LYS A 92 -8.34 24.87 4.88
C LYS A 92 -6.98 25.46 4.47
N ILE A 93 -6.04 24.63 4.00
CA ILE A 93 -4.72 25.06 3.53
C ILE A 93 -4.84 26.01 2.32
N ILE A 94 -5.74 25.75 1.39
CA ILE A 94 -5.97 26.62 0.22
C ILE A 94 -6.54 27.99 0.65
N LYS A 95 -7.48 28.00 1.60
CA LYS A 95 -8.04 29.25 2.15
C LYS A 95 -6.98 30.04 2.90
N GLU A 96 -6.17 29.36 3.72
CA GLU A 96 -5.08 29.98 4.46
C GLU A 96 -3.97 30.46 3.54
N SER A 97 -3.57 29.73 2.50
CA SER A 97 -2.55 30.16 1.54
C SER A 97 -3.00 31.37 0.71
N LYS A 98 -4.29 31.45 0.36
CA LYS A 98 -4.88 32.68 -0.21
C LYS A 98 -4.88 33.85 0.79
N SER A 99 -4.97 33.56 2.09
CA SER A 99 -4.89 34.56 3.17
C SER A 99 -3.45 34.90 3.59
N LYS A 100 -2.46 34.03 3.31
CA LYS A 100 -1.03 34.14 3.68
C LYS A 100 -0.16 34.80 2.60
N LEU A 101 -0.77 35.38 1.56
CA LEU A 101 -0.10 36.40 0.72
C LEU A 101 0.26 37.67 1.51
N THR A 102 -0.20 37.79 2.76
CA THR A 102 0.44 38.61 3.80
C THR A 102 1.21 37.68 4.74
N HIS A 103 2.54 37.81 4.71
CA HIS A 103 3.55 37.02 5.43
C HIS A 103 3.13 36.50 6.80
N GLU A 104 3.29 35.18 7.03
CA GLU A 104 4.04 34.64 8.18
C GLU A 104 4.15 33.10 8.15
N ASP A 105 5.25 32.62 8.73
CA ASP A 105 5.78 31.27 8.71
C ASP A 105 4.85 30.21 9.31
N ILE A 106 4.72 29.07 8.62
CA ILE A 106 3.91 27.94 9.08
C ILE A 106 4.75 27.05 9.99
N LYS A 107 4.47 27.10 11.31
CA LYS A 107 4.84 26.04 12.25
C LYS A 107 3.84 24.88 12.15
N SER A 108 4.33 23.68 11.83
CA SER A 108 3.56 22.45 11.92
C SER A 108 3.61 21.92 13.35
N ASN A 109 2.47 21.89 14.04
CA ASN A 109 2.31 21.12 15.27
C ASN A 109 0.95 20.40 15.26
N ASP A 110 1.02 19.11 15.58
CA ASP A 110 -0.03 18.19 16.00
C ASP A 110 -1.25 17.93 15.10
N LEU A 111 -1.47 16.65 14.79
CA LEU A 111 -2.41 15.83 15.56
C LEU A 111 -2.35 14.37 15.11
N ALA A 112 -1.79 13.54 15.98
CA ALA A 112 -2.09 12.12 16.05
C ALA A 112 -3.59 11.97 16.38
N ALA A 113 -4.39 11.56 15.41
CA ALA A 113 -5.72 10.97 15.60
C ALA A 113 -5.63 9.58 14.98
N GLY A 114 -5.82 8.47 15.69
CA GLY A 114 -6.67 8.20 16.83
C GLY A 114 -7.34 6.87 16.48
N PHE A 115 -7.01 5.83 17.24
CA PHE A 115 -7.27 4.42 16.97
C PHE A 115 -8.73 4.12 16.59
N ALA A 116 -8.93 3.41 15.48
CA ALA A 116 -10.21 2.85 15.07
C ALA A 116 -10.51 1.57 15.87
N THR A 117 -11.49 1.64 16.76
CA THR A 117 -12.08 0.46 17.42
C THR A 117 -13.02 -0.22 16.42
N VAL A 118 -12.69 -1.45 15.99
CA VAL A 118 -13.53 -2.25 15.09
C VAL A 118 -14.27 -3.31 15.89
N THR A 119 -15.58 -3.41 15.70
CA THR A 119 -16.40 -4.53 16.17
C THR A 119 -16.14 -5.76 15.29
N GLU A 120 -15.80 -6.88 15.94
CA GLU A 120 -15.42 -8.12 15.28
C GLU A 120 -16.55 -8.66 14.39
N SER A 121 -16.33 -8.68 13.07
CA SER A 121 -17.16 -9.42 12.13
C SER A 121 -16.54 -10.79 11.86
N ALA A 122 -17.06 -11.82 12.54
CA ALA A 122 -16.66 -13.21 12.43
C ALA A 122 -17.07 -13.83 11.08
N VAL A 123 -16.16 -13.84 10.10
CA VAL A 123 -16.31 -14.68 8.89
C VAL A 123 -14.94 -15.16 8.42
N GLY A 124 -14.74 -16.49 8.39
CA GLY A 124 -13.67 -17.16 7.64
C GLY A 124 -12.63 -17.95 8.46
N LYS A 125 -13.04 -18.92 9.30
CA LYS A 125 -12.07 -19.82 9.96
C LYS A 125 -11.58 -20.91 9.00
N LYS A 126 -10.38 -20.74 8.43
CA LYS A 126 -9.48 -21.89 8.25
C LYS A 126 -8.74 -22.09 9.57
N LYS A 127 -8.83 -23.29 10.16
CA LYS A 127 -8.06 -23.64 11.37
C LYS A 127 -6.58 -23.74 11.00
N VAL A 128 -5.86 -22.64 11.09
CA VAL A 128 -4.41 -22.68 11.31
C VAL A 128 -4.25 -22.78 12.82
N ASN A 129 -3.67 -23.88 13.31
CA ASN A 129 -3.55 -24.19 14.74
C ASN A 129 -2.37 -23.43 15.38
N ARG A 130 -2.22 -22.13 15.07
CA ARG A 130 -1.17 -21.26 15.61
C ARG A 130 -1.77 -20.45 16.76
N VAL A 131 -1.21 -20.61 17.95
CA VAL A 131 -1.49 -19.72 19.09
C VAL A 131 -0.71 -18.43 18.84
N TRP A 132 -1.41 -17.31 18.72
CA TRP A 132 -0.82 -16.00 18.50
C TRP A 132 -0.45 -15.38 19.84
N SER A 133 0.78 -14.88 19.98
CA SER A 133 1.11 -13.99 21.10
C SER A 133 0.67 -12.56 20.79
N ASP A 134 0.51 -11.74 21.83
CA ASP A 134 0.25 -10.29 21.65
C ASP A 134 1.38 -9.63 20.84
N GLU A 135 2.62 -10.09 21.02
CA GLU A 135 3.77 -9.64 20.23
C GLU A 135 3.63 -9.95 18.74
N ASP A 136 3.12 -11.14 18.38
CA ASP A 136 2.85 -11.48 16.98
C ASP A 136 1.81 -10.53 16.38
N LEU A 137 0.73 -10.24 17.12
CA LEU A 137 -0.33 -9.33 16.67
C LEU A 137 0.17 -7.90 16.47
N VAL A 138 0.93 -7.38 17.45
CA VAL A 138 1.51 -6.04 17.38
C VAL A 138 2.50 -5.93 16.23
N ALA A 139 3.38 -6.93 16.04
CA ALA A 139 4.35 -6.94 14.96
C ALA A 139 3.68 -6.89 13.57
N GLN A 140 2.60 -7.65 13.37
CA GLN A 140 1.83 -7.59 12.11
C GLN A 140 1.10 -6.25 11.95
N ALA A 141 0.47 -5.73 13.00
CA ALA A 141 -0.27 -4.47 12.94
C ALA A 141 0.64 -3.30 12.55
N VAL A 142 1.80 -3.18 13.20
CA VAL A 142 2.77 -2.13 12.89
C VAL A 142 3.32 -2.29 11.47
N LEU A 143 3.62 -3.52 11.07
CA LEU A 143 4.08 -3.81 9.70
C LEU A 143 3.06 -3.36 8.66
N PHE A 144 1.79 -3.79 8.78
CA PHE A 144 0.74 -3.43 7.81
C PHE A 144 0.48 -1.94 7.77
N PHE A 145 0.57 -1.26 8.92
CA PHE A 145 0.45 0.19 8.97
C PHE A 145 1.58 0.86 8.19
N ILE A 146 2.84 0.55 8.47
CA ILE A 146 3.99 1.20 7.81
C ILE A 146 4.01 0.87 6.32
N ALA A 147 3.89 -0.40 5.96
CA ALA A 147 3.94 -0.86 4.58
C ALA A 147 2.79 -0.29 3.74
N GLY A 148 1.59 -0.17 4.31
CA GLY A 148 0.45 0.46 3.65
C GLY A 148 0.56 1.99 3.57
N PHE A 149 1.04 2.63 4.64
CA PHE A 149 1.11 4.08 4.73
C PHE A 149 2.13 4.69 3.76
N GLU A 150 3.37 4.18 3.74
CA GLU A 150 4.43 4.75 2.90
C GLU A 150 4.07 4.64 1.41
N ALA A 151 3.57 3.47 0.98
CA ALA A 151 3.18 3.21 -0.39
C ALA A 151 2.01 4.10 -0.84
N VAL A 152 0.94 4.19 -0.04
CA VAL A 152 -0.25 4.98 -0.39
C VAL A 152 0.03 6.48 -0.35
N SER A 153 0.77 6.97 0.65
CA SER A 153 1.10 8.40 0.77
C SER A 153 1.98 8.87 -0.38
N SER A 154 3.04 8.12 -0.70
CA SER A 154 3.92 8.41 -1.83
C SER A 154 3.18 8.32 -3.14
N GLY A 155 2.42 7.23 -3.38
CA GLY A 155 1.65 7.07 -4.61
C GLY A 155 0.59 8.14 -4.81
N THR A 156 -0.10 8.56 -3.74
CA THR A 156 -1.06 9.67 -3.82
C THR A 156 -0.37 10.99 -4.16
N SER A 157 0.78 11.27 -3.55
CA SER A 157 1.55 12.50 -3.81
C SER A 157 2.04 12.58 -5.26
N PHE A 158 2.67 11.50 -5.76
CA PHE A 158 3.14 11.44 -7.14
C PHE A 158 1.97 11.48 -8.12
N LEU A 159 0.90 10.72 -7.87
CA LEU A 159 -0.29 10.76 -8.72
C LEU A 159 -0.89 12.16 -8.82
N LEU A 160 -1.04 12.87 -7.70
CA LEU A 160 -1.54 14.25 -7.69
C LEU A 160 -0.61 15.20 -8.46
N HIS A 161 0.71 15.02 -8.34
CA HIS A 161 1.68 15.80 -9.08
C HIS A 161 1.59 15.54 -10.59
N GLU A 162 1.51 14.28 -11.01
CA GLU A 162 1.38 13.92 -12.42
C GLU A 162 0.08 14.44 -13.03
N LEU A 163 -1.03 14.33 -12.30
CA LEU A 163 -2.31 14.90 -12.76
C LEU A 163 -2.23 16.42 -12.92
N ALA A 164 -1.55 17.12 -12.01
CA ALA A 164 -1.35 18.57 -12.13
C ALA A 164 -0.49 18.96 -13.33
N MET A 165 0.41 18.08 -13.79
CA MET A 165 1.27 18.31 -14.95
C MET A 165 0.65 17.87 -16.28
N ASN A 166 -0.42 17.09 -16.26
CA ASN A 166 -1.11 16.58 -17.44
C ASN A 166 -2.62 16.94 -17.39
N PRO A 167 -2.99 18.18 -17.74
CA PRO A 167 -4.37 18.66 -17.61
C PRO A 167 -5.40 17.88 -18.43
N ASP A 168 -4.99 17.35 -19.58
CA ASP A 168 -5.80 16.50 -20.46
C ASP A 168 -6.17 15.17 -19.79
N VAL A 169 -5.20 14.53 -19.12
CA VAL A 169 -5.42 13.32 -18.33
C VAL A 169 -6.34 13.60 -17.15
N GLN A 170 -6.10 14.72 -16.44
CA GLN A 170 -6.91 15.15 -15.31
C GLN A 170 -8.37 15.42 -15.72
N GLU A 171 -8.60 16.14 -16.82
CA GLU A 171 -9.95 16.46 -17.31
C GLU A 171 -10.71 15.21 -17.72
N ARG A 172 -10.04 14.29 -18.43
CA ARG A 172 -10.64 13.01 -18.81
C ARG A 172 -11.00 12.15 -17.60
N LEU A 173 -10.14 12.11 -16.58
CA LEU A 173 -10.42 11.39 -15.33
C LEU A 173 -11.59 12.02 -14.58
N ALA A 174 -11.62 13.34 -14.46
CA ALA A 174 -12.72 14.06 -13.82
C ALA A 174 -14.06 13.83 -14.54
N GLN A 175 -14.04 13.74 -15.88
CA GLN A 175 -15.21 13.42 -16.66
C GLN A 175 -15.74 12.01 -16.35
N GLU A 176 -14.88 10.98 -16.35
CA GLU A 176 -15.30 9.62 -15.99
C GLU A 176 -15.91 9.57 -14.59
N ILE A 177 -15.25 10.19 -13.60
CA ILE A 177 -15.74 10.24 -12.22
C ILE A 177 -17.13 10.88 -12.16
N LYS A 178 -17.33 12.01 -12.84
CA LYS A 178 -18.62 12.72 -12.87
C LYS A 178 -19.73 11.91 -13.54
N GLU A 179 -19.43 11.20 -14.63
CA GLU A 179 -20.39 10.34 -15.31
C GLU A 179 -20.83 9.18 -14.41
N HIS A 180 -19.90 8.58 -13.66
CA HIS A 180 -20.23 7.53 -12.70
C HIS A 180 -20.97 8.06 -11.47
N ASP A 181 -20.63 9.24 -10.98
CA ASP A 181 -21.32 9.89 -9.86
C ASP A 181 -22.81 10.11 -10.15
N VAL A 182 -23.12 10.62 -11.36
CA VAL A 182 -24.50 10.80 -11.83
C VAL A 182 -25.23 9.46 -11.97
N LYS A 183 -24.58 8.44 -12.54
CA LYS A 183 -25.17 7.10 -12.71
C LYS A 183 -25.51 6.42 -11.38
N ASN A 184 -24.72 6.70 -10.34
CA ASN A 184 -24.85 6.05 -9.04
C ASN A 184 -25.61 6.88 -8.00
N GLY A 185 -26.13 8.05 -8.39
CA GLY A 185 -26.88 8.94 -7.51
C GLY A 185 -26.05 9.47 -6.35
N GLY A 186 -24.76 9.76 -6.58
CA GLY A 186 -23.85 10.31 -5.56
C GLY A 186 -23.32 9.29 -4.55
N LYS A 187 -23.54 7.99 -4.76
CA LYS A 187 -23.06 6.95 -3.86
C LYS A 187 -21.69 6.42 -4.30
N PHE A 188 -20.73 6.52 -3.39
CA PHE A 188 -19.40 5.93 -3.52
C PHE A 188 -19.41 4.49 -2.95
N ASP A 189 -19.66 3.49 -3.79
CA ASP A 189 -19.69 2.08 -3.38
C ASP A 189 -18.57 1.25 -4.04
N PHE A 190 -18.25 0.11 -3.43
CA PHE A 190 -17.16 -0.77 -3.88
C PHE A 190 -17.30 -1.19 -5.35
N ASN A 191 -18.52 -1.46 -5.81
CA ASN A 191 -18.75 -1.91 -7.19
C ASN A 191 -18.55 -0.78 -8.20
N SER A 192 -18.93 0.44 -7.86
CA SER A 192 -18.78 1.58 -8.78
C SER A 192 -17.33 1.96 -9.00
N ILE A 193 -16.50 1.90 -7.95
CA ILE A 193 -15.05 2.13 -8.04
C ILE A 193 -14.43 1.14 -9.03
N GLN A 194 -14.83 -0.13 -8.99
CA GLN A 194 -14.32 -1.17 -9.90
C GLN A 194 -14.76 -0.97 -11.36
N ASN A 195 -15.78 -0.16 -11.61
CA ASN A 195 -16.28 0.11 -12.96
C ASN A 195 -15.66 1.37 -13.60
N MET A 196 -14.81 2.12 -12.88
CA MET A 196 -14.11 3.29 -13.39
C MET A 196 -12.81 2.85 -14.09
N VAL A 197 -12.91 2.58 -15.39
CA VAL A 197 -11.85 1.97 -16.19
C VAL A 197 -10.64 2.89 -16.34
N TYR A 198 -10.87 4.18 -16.58
CA TYR A 198 -9.80 5.15 -16.76
C TYR A 198 -9.10 5.47 -15.43
N MET A 199 -9.84 5.54 -14.32
CA MET A 199 -9.26 5.61 -12.99
C MET A 199 -8.33 4.42 -12.70
N ASP A 200 -8.76 3.20 -13.01
CA ASP A 200 -7.94 2.00 -12.86
C ASP A 200 -6.67 2.06 -13.72
N MET A 201 -6.76 2.54 -14.96
CA MET A 201 -5.60 2.75 -15.83
C MET A 201 -4.60 3.75 -15.25
N VAL A 202 -5.09 4.89 -14.74
CA VAL A 202 -4.25 5.95 -14.15
C VAL A 202 -3.54 5.43 -12.89
N VAL A 203 -4.27 4.78 -11.98
CA VAL A 203 -3.70 4.23 -10.75
C VAL A 203 -2.73 3.08 -11.04
N SER A 204 -3.07 2.20 -11.99
CA SER A 204 -2.21 1.08 -12.39
C SER A 204 -0.92 1.55 -13.03
N GLY A 205 -0.97 2.60 -13.87
CA GLY A 205 0.22 3.19 -14.48
C GLY A 205 1.19 3.76 -13.43
N GLU A 206 0.67 4.45 -12.41
CA GLU A 206 1.49 4.93 -11.29
C GLU A 206 2.04 3.78 -10.44
N ALA A 207 1.21 2.78 -10.14
CA ALA A 207 1.63 1.59 -9.42
C ALA A 207 2.75 0.84 -10.15
N GLU A 208 2.73 0.78 -11.48
CA GLU A 208 3.80 0.19 -12.29
C GLU A 208 5.11 0.97 -12.18
N LYS A 209 5.06 2.31 -12.23
CA LYS A 209 6.24 3.17 -12.04
C LYS A 209 6.86 2.98 -10.65
N LEU A 210 6.04 2.99 -9.61
CA LEU A 210 6.48 2.73 -8.23
C LEU A 210 7.02 1.31 -8.10
N PHE A 211 6.36 0.32 -8.68
CA PHE A 211 6.83 -1.07 -8.67
C PHE A 211 8.21 -1.17 -9.32
N ILE A 212 8.43 -0.57 -10.49
CA ILE A 212 9.76 -0.53 -11.10
C ILE A 212 10.76 0.11 -10.14
N PHE A 213 10.43 1.22 -9.48
CA PHE A 213 11.33 1.87 -8.52
C PHE A 213 11.71 0.96 -7.34
N PHE A 214 10.74 0.29 -6.71
CA PHE A 214 10.97 -0.58 -5.55
C PHE A 214 11.55 -1.95 -5.90
N VAL A 215 11.09 -2.57 -6.99
CA VAL A 215 11.47 -3.93 -7.40
C VAL A 215 12.81 -3.95 -8.11
N THR A 216 13.17 -2.91 -8.86
CA THR A 216 14.56 -2.79 -9.36
C THR A 216 15.57 -2.60 -8.22
N GLY A 217 15.11 -2.21 -7.03
CA GLY A 217 15.90 -2.27 -5.78
C GLY A 217 15.86 -3.63 -5.07
N ALA A 218 14.70 -4.29 -5.01
CA ALA A 218 14.49 -5.52 -4.22
C ALA A 218 14.85 -6.84 -4.94
N VAL A 219 14.65 -6.95 -6.25
CA VAL A 219 14.96 -8.16 -7.06
C VAL A 219 16.47 -8.36 -7.27
N VAL A 220 17.28 -7.41 -6.79
CA VAL A 220 18.74 -7.40 -6.90
C VAL A 220 19.42 -8.46 -6.01
N THR A 221 18.71 -9.07 -5.06
CA THR A 221 19.34 -10.02 -4.12
C THR A 221 18.76 -11.42 -4.22
N ILE A 222 19.01 -12.07 -5.36
CA ILE A 222 18.94 -13.53 -5.42
C ILE A 222 20.27 -14.07 -4.90
N LYS A 223 20.19 -14.89 -3.86
CA LYS A 223 21.33 -15.58 -3.26
C LYS A 223 21.67 -16.84 -4.04
#